data_AF-B0D7J0-F1
#
_entry.id   AF-B0D7J0-F1
#
_cell.length_a   1.000
_cell.length_b   1.000
_cell.length_c   1.000
_cell.angle_alpha   90.00
_cell.angle_beta   90.00
_cell.angle_gamma   90.00
#
_symmetry.space_group_name_H-M   'P 1'
#
loop_
_entity.id
_entity.type
_entity.pdbx_description
1 polymer ?
#
loop_
_entity_poly.entity_id
_entity_poly.type
_entity_poly.pdbx_seq_one_letter_code
_entity_poly.pdbx_strand_id
1 'polypeptide(L)'
;FGQDRRLEEVARILCSSTIPSIKIVERPELSEHDQTKEHQNQVVRVAERTLALPYGRAMFTFGSVPTVTREAYTIPKIEYTVRMQPLNITVAPEVGKLALDSINWGEFHNGVAAGLRISPTATGVESSWIAFNKPSDLTPEHAGFLLGLGLTGHLKEMLTWHTFAYLTPKHDLTSIGVLLGLASANLGNGNQHVTKLLAVHTPALLPTPTVDLNVSLLTQAAGLSGVGLLYLGTRNRRMAEVCLNQISRHDLVQPDLSNEHREAYTYASALAFGMIMLGKGTTI
;
A
#
# COMPACT_ATOMS: atom_id res chain seq x y z
N PHE A 1 -10.31 -23.57 17.27
CA PHE A 1 -9.58 -23.39 18.54
C PHE A 1 -10.59 -23.53 19.67
N GLY A 2 -10.73 -24.71 20.29
CA GLY A 2 -11.85 -25.04 21.20
C GLY A 2 -12.00 -24.08 22.39
N GLN A 3 -11.35 -24.39 23.52
CA GLN A 3 -11.30 -23.48 24.69
C GLN A 3 -10.10 -22.52 24.65
N ASP A 4 -9.19 -22.73 23.69
CA ASP A 4 -7.98 -21.94 23.54
C ASP A 4 -8.29 -20.56 22.92
N ARG A 5 -7.87 -19.49 23.62
CA ARG A 5 -8.10 -18.09 23.25
C ARG A 5 -7.05 -17.50 22.31
N ARG A 6 -6.25 -18.32 21.64
CA ARG A 6 -5.25 -17.88 20.63
C ARG A 6 -5.78 -16.84 19.64
N LEU A 7 -7.02 -16.98 19.15
CA LEU A 7 -7.59 -16.02 18.20
C LEU A 7 -7.84 -14.65 18.84
N GLU A 8 -8.34 -14.63 20.08
CA GLU A 8 -8.52 -13.39 20.85
C GLU A 8 -7.16 -12.71 21.10
N GLU A 9 -6.15 -13.50 21.42
CA GLU A 9 -4.80 -13.01 21.68
C GLU A 9 -4.13 -12.45 20.42
N VAL A 10 -4.25 -13.13 19.28
CA VAL A 10 -3.77 -12.62 17.99
C VAL A 10 -4.51 -11.35 17.59
N ALA A 11 -5.84 -11.31 17.76
CA ALA A 11 -6.64 -10.11 17.51
C ALA A 11 -6.18 -8.93 18.38
N ARG A 12 -5.86 -9.19 19.66
CA ARG A 12 -5.33 -8.20 20.60
C ARG A 12 -3.95 -7.69 20.18
N ILE A 13 -3.04 -8.58 19.76
CA ILE A 13 -1.68 -8.22 19.34
C ILE A 13 -1.70 -7.39 18.04
N LEU A 14 -2.60 -7.71 17.11
CA LEU A 14 -2.71 -7.06 15.80
C LEU A 14 -3.67 -5.85 15.79
N CYS A 15 -4.25 -5.50 16.94
CA CYS A 15 -5.12 -4.34 17.06
C CYS A 15 -4.30 -3.05 17.02
N SER A 16 -4.50 -2.22 15.99
CA SER A 16 -3.86 -0.91 15.86
C SER A 16 -4.77 0.26 16.25
N SER A 17 -6.03 0.01 16.63
CA SER A 17 -7.05 1.05 16.82
C SER A 17 -7.42 1.30 18.27
N THR A 18 -6.61 0.80 19.21
CA THR A 18 -6.82 0.94 20.65
C THR A 18 -5.51 1.35 21.31
N ILE A 19 -5.58 2.20 22.34
CA ILE A 19 -4.42 2.68 23.09
C ILE A 19 -3.66 1.49 23.72
N PRO A 20 -2.46 1.14 23.24
CA PRO A 20 -1.66 0.10 23.88
C PRO A 20 -1.16 0.58 25.25
N SER A 21 -0.98 -0.37 26.18
CA SER A 21 -0.35 -0.13 27.46
C SER A 21 1.07 -0.70 27.48
N ILE A 22 2.05 0.10 27.90
CA ILE A 22 3.43 -0.33 28.11
C ILE A 22 3.83 -0.12 29.57
N LYS A 23 4.74 -0.96 30.06
CA LYS A 23 5.41 -0.76 31.34
C LYS A 23 6.69 0.02 31.08
N ILE A 24 6.88 1.11 31.81
CA ILE A 24 8.11 1.90 31.79
C ILE A 24 8.87 1.66 33.10
N VAL A 25 10.19 1.82 33.05
CA VAL A 25 11.04 1.76 34.24
C VAL A 25 11.11 3.17 34.80
N GLU A 26 10.66 3.34 36.05
CA GLU A 26 10.80 4.63 36.74
C GLU A 26 12.27 4.91 37.03
N ARG A 27 12.69 6.14 36.71
CA ARG A 27 14.04 6.64 36.92
C ARG A 27 13.97 7.97 37.67
N PRO A 28 13.72 7.93 39.00
CA PRO A 28 13.52 9.13 39.81
C PRO A 28 14.77 10.04 39.85
N GLU A 29 15.93 9.53 39.47
CA GLU A 29 17.17 10.30 39.32
C GLU A 29 17.18 11.26 38.12
N LEU A 30 16.29 11.06 37.14
CA LEU A 30 16.20 11.90 35.96
C LEU A 30 15.40 13.17 36.24
N SER A 31 15.80 14.27 35.61
CA SER A 31 15.01 15.49 35.59
C SER A 31 13.65 15.27 34.91
N GLU A 32 12.64 16.08 35.22
CA GLU A 32 11.33 16.01 34.55
C GLU A 32 11.44 16.16 33.02
N HIS A 33 12.39 16.97 32.57
CA HIS A 33 12.69 17.14 31.14
C HIS A 33 13.20 15.84 30.53
N ASP A 34 14.15 15.17 31.18
CA ASP A 34 14.70 13.91 30.70
C ASP A 34 13.67 12.77 30.73
N GLN A 35 12.81 12.73 31.75
CA GLN A 35 11.70 11.77 31.82
C GLN A 35 10.71 11.97 30.67
N THR A 36 10.34 13.23 30.37
CA THR A 36 9.46 13.57 29.25
C THR A 36 10.07 13.14 27.91
N LYS A 37 11.37 13.35 27.74
CA LYS A 37 12.10 12.92 26.54
C LYS A 37 12.14 11.40 26.41
N GLU A 38 12.37 10.67 27.50
CA GLU A 38 12.31 9.21 27.53
C GLU A 38 10.90 8.71 27.15
N HIS A 39 9.85 9.30 27.72
CA HIS A 39 8.46 8.99 27.38
C HIS A 39 8.19 9.19 25.88
N GLN A 40 8.60 10.32 25.30
CA GLN A 40 8.46 10.57 23.86
C GLN A 40 9.19 9.52 23.02
N ASN A 41 10.42 9.15 23.39
CA ASN A 41 11.15 8.09 22.68
C ASN A 41 10.42 6.74 22.73
N GLN A 42 9.82 6.38 23.88
CA GLN A 42 9.07 5.14 24.02
C GLN A 42 7.77 5.16 23.19
N VAL A 43 7.04 6.28 23.18
CA VAL A 43 5.82 6.42 22.36
C VAL A 43 6.14 6.31 20.88
N VAL A 44 7.21 6.94 20.41
CA VAL A 44 7.64 6.88 19.00
C VAL A 44 7.96 5.44 18.61
N ARG A 45 8.72 4.68 19.42
CA ARG A 45 9.02 3.27 19.16
C ARG A 45 7.76 2.40 19.08
N VAL A 46 6.80 2.65 19.98
CA VAL A 46 5.52 1.93 19.96
C VAL A 46 4.72 2.29 18.72
N ALA A 47 4.68 3.57 18.33
CA ALA A 47 4.02 4.04 17.13
C ALA A 47 4.64 3.41 15.86
N GLU A 48 5.98 3.37 15.75
CA GLU A 48 6.69 2.68 14.65
C GLU A 48 6.30 1.21 14.54
N ARG A 49 6.22 0.49 15.66
CA ARG A 49 5.70 -0.88 15.69
C ARG A 49 4.24 -0.94 15.24
N THR A 50 3.40 0.00 15.68
CA THR A 50 1.98 0.06 15.31
C THR A 50 1.79 0.22 13.80
N LEU A 51 2.65 0.98 13.11
CA LEU A 51 2.63 1.14 11.64
C LEU A 51 2.83 -0.20 10.90
N ALA A 52 3.45 -1.20 11.53
CA ALA A 52 3.68 -2.53 10.96
C ALA A 52 2.57 -3.56 11.25
N LEU A 53 1.64 -3.27 12.17
CA LEU A 53 0.53 -4.18 12.50
C LEU A 53 -0.45 -4.47 11.34
N PRO A 54 -0.75 -3.52 10.42
CA PRO A 54 -1.71 -3.77 9.35
C PRO A 54 -1.39 -4.99 8.47
N TYR A 55 -0.12 -5.33 8.25
CA TYR A 55 0.27 -6.51 7.48
C TYR A 55 -0.25 -7.82 8.10
N GLY A 56 0.02 -8.02 9.39
CA GLY A 56 -0.45 -9.18 10.12
C GLY A 56 -1.98 -9.19 10.23
N ARG A 57 -2.59 -8.01 10.47
CA ARG A 57 -4.05 -7.88 10.53
C ARG A 57 -4.71 -8.24 9.20
N ALA A 58 -4.13 -7.84 8.08
CA ALA A 58 -4.63 -8.19 6.75
C ALA A 58 -4.68 -9.71 6.56
N MET A 59 -3.59 -10.42 6.91
CA MET A 59 -3.53 -11.88 6.84
C MET A 59 -4.52 -12.55 7.80
N PHE A 60 -4.62 -12.04 9.02
CA PHE A 60 -5.49 -12.59 10.05
C PHE A 60 -6.99 -12.46 9.72
N THR A 61 -7.38 -11.35 9.08
CA THR A 61 -8.78 -11.02 8.81
C THR A 61 -9.17 -11.15 7.33
N PHE A 62 -8.29 -11.73 6.50
CA PHE A 62 -8.51 -11.89 5.07
C PHE A 62 -9.84 -12.58 4.77
N GLY A 63 -10.64 -11.97 3.89
CA GLY A 63 -11.92 -12.52 3.43
C GLY A 63 -12.97 -12.77 4.51
N SER A 64 -12.85 -12.13 5.68
CA SER A 64 -13.79 -12.27 6.80
C SER A 64 -15.14 -11.57 6.59
N VAL A 65 -15.28 -10.71 5.58
CA VAL A 65 -16.51 -9.96 5.27
C VAL A 65 -17.10 -10.47 3.94
N PRO A 66 -18.17 -11.30 3.97
CA PRO A 66 -18.74 -11.93 2.78
C PRO A 66 -19.72 -11.02 2.01
N THR A 67 -20.16 -9.91 2.59
CA THR A 67 -21.09 -8.98 1.95
C THR A 67 -20.85 -7.58 2.49
N VAL A 68 -20.85 -6.58 1.61
CA VAL A 68 -20.74 -5.17 2.01
C VAL A 68 -22.12 -4.58 2.26
N THR A 69 -22.20 -3.64 3.19
CA THR A 69 -23.43 -2.89 3.47
C THR A 69 -23.58 -1.72 2.49
N ARG A 70 -24.76 -1.09 2.48
CA ARG A 70 -25.00 0.17 1.75
C ARG A 70 -24.38 1.40 2.43
N GLU A 71 -23.81 1.23 3.61
CA GLU A 71 -23.15 2.28 4.36
C GLU A 71 -21.71 2.44 3.92
N ALA A 72 -21.10 3.59 4.26
CA ALA A 72 -19.70 3.83 3.99
C ALA A 72 -18.84 2.82 4.78
N TYR A 73 -17.92 2.18 4.07
CA TYR A 73 -17.00 1.21 4.65
C TYR A 73 -16.07 1.91 5.64
N THR A 74 -16.10 1.46 6.89
CA THR A 74 -15.30 2.07 7.95
C THR A 74 -13.95 1.38 8.05
N ILE A 75 -12.89 2.13 7.80
CA ILE A 75 -11.51 1.70 8.01
C ILE A 75 -11.13 2.05 9.46
N PRO A 76 -10.61 1.10 10.26
CA PRO A 76 -10.23 1.37 11.65
C PRO A 76 -9.01 2.29 11.67
N LYS A 77 -9.11 3.42 12.38
CA LYS A 77 -8.00 4.37 12.52
C LYS A 77 -6.82 3.76 13.29
N ILE A 78 -5.60 4.15 12.93
CA ILE A 78 -4.42 3.84 13.74
C ILE A 78 -4.37 4.76 14.96
N GLU A 79 -4.17 4.18 16.14
CA GLU A 79 -3.96 4.86 17.41
C GLU A 79 -2.46 4.91 17.75
N TYR A 80 -1.94 6.13 17.91
CA TYR A 80 -0.53 6.36 18.23
C TYR A 80 -0.31 6.72 19.71
N THR A 81 -1.37 7.04 20.44
CA THR A 81 -1.32 7.32 21.88
C THR A 81 -0.99 6.05 22.64
N VAL A 82 -0.13 6.15 23.64
CA VAL A 82 0.29 5.02 24.47
C VAL A 82 0.00 5.32 25.94
N ARG A 83 -0.51 4.33 26.65
CA ARG A 83 -0.67 4.37 28.10
C ARG A 83 0.58 3.82 28.79
N MET A 84 1.18 4.59 29.69
CA MET A 84 2.37 4.20 30.43
C MET A 84 2.01 3.77 31.85
N GLN A 85 2.48 2.59 32.26
CA GLN A 85 2.30 2.02 33.59
C GLN A 85 3.65 1.99 34.32
N PRO A 86 3.67 2.23 35.65
CA PRO A 86 2.54 2.29 36.58
C PRO A 86 1.89 3.68 36.74
N LEU A 87 2.47 4.73 36.16
CA LEU A 87 1.97 6.12 36.27
C LEU A 87 0.53 6.31 35.77
N ASN A 88 0.05 5.40 34.92
CA ASN A 88 -1.28 5.41 34.29
C ASN A 88 -1.57 6.70 33.49
N ILE A 89 -0.52 7.27 32.88
CA ILE A 89 -0.62 8.46 32.00
C ILE A 89 -0.73 8.03 30.54
N THR A 90 -1.33 8.87 29.71
CA THR A 90 -1.37 8.69 28.25
C THR A 90 -0.49 9.73 27.57
N VAL A 91 0.37 9.29 26.66
CA VAL A 91 1.31 10.14 25.93
C VAL A 91 1.12 9.90 24.44
N ALA A 92 0.96 10.97 23.67
CA ALA A 92 0.94 10.94 22.21
C ALA A 92 2.30 11.39 21.66
N PRO A 93 2.71 10.91 20.47
CA PRO A 93 3.92 11.39 19.84
C PRO A 93 3.77 12.87 19.48
N GLU A 94 4.79 13.66 19.80
CA GLU A 94 4.84 15.06 19.37
C GLU A 94 4.86 15.15 17.82
N VAL A 95 4.30 16.26 17.31
CA VAL A 95 4.28 16.54 15.86
C VAL A 95 5.71 16.57 15.32
N GLY A 96 5.95 15.85 14.23
CA GLY A 96 7.26 15.75 13.59
C GLY A 96 8.20 14.70 14.18
N LYS A 97 7.84 14.01 15.28
CA LYS A 97 8.62 12.87 15.78
C LYS A 97 8.46 11.62 14.92
N LEU A 98 7.31 11.46 14.29
CA LEU A 98 7.08 10.45 13.27
C LEU A 98 7.24 11.10 11.89
N ALA A 99 8.04 10.48 11.04
CA ALA A 99 8.19 10.93 9.66
C ALA A 99 6.83 10.84 8.94
N LEU A 100 6.45 11.91 8.24
CA LEU A 100 5.16 11.98 7.53
C LEU A 100 5.00 10.84 6.51
N ASP A 101 6.09 10.49 5.82
CA ASP A 101 6.08 9.39 4.86
C ASP A 101 5.79 8.03 5.53
N SER A 102 6.35 7.76 6.71
CA SER A 102 6.06 6.56 7.48
C SER A 102 4.59 6.50 7.90
N ILE A 103 3.99 7.63 8.30
CA ILE A 103 2.55 7.72 8.61
C ILE A 103 1.73 7.42 7.35
N ASN A 104 2.06 8.06 6.23
CA ASN A 104 1.33 7.87 4.98
C ASN A 104 1.36 6.40 4.53
N TRP A 105 2.52 5.73 4.57
CA TRP A 105 2.60 4.30 4.27
C TRP A 105 1.88 3.43 5.30
N GLY A 106 1.94 3.77 6.59
CA GLY A 106 1.17 3.06 7.62
C GLY A 106 -0.34 3.12 7.37
N GLU A 107 -0.87 4.30 7.06
CA GLU A 107 -2.27 4.49 6.69
C GLU A 107 -2.61 3.78 5.37
N PHE A 108 -1.71 3.79 4.38
CA PHE A 108 -1.88 3.00 3.18
C PHE A 108 -2.02 1.51 3.49
N HIS A 109 -1.13 0.93 4.29
CA HIS A 109 -1.23 -0.48 4.70
C HIS A 109 -2.48 -0.74 5.57
N ASN A 110 -2.91 0.23 6.37
CA ASN A 110 -4.16 0.18 7.13
C ASN A 110 -5.37 -0.01 6.20
N GLY A 111 -5.43 0.80 5.15
CA GLY A 111 -6.43 0.69 4.09
C GLY A 111 -6.38 -0.64 3.35
N VAL A 112 -5.19 -1.10 2.95
CA VAL A 112 -5.02 -2.42 2.30
C VAL A 112 -5.58 -3.53 3.19
N ALA A 113 -5.22 -3.51 4.48
CA ALA A 113 -5.71 -4.51 5.44
C ALA A 113 -7.23 -4.49 5.56
N ALA A 114 -7.85 -3.30 5.56
CA ALA A 114 -9.29 -3.16 5.62
C ALA A 114 -9.97 -3.62 4.32
N GLY A 115 -9.37 -3.39 3.15
CA GLY A 115 -9.87 -3.87 1.86
C GLY A 115 -9.78 -5.39 1.73
N LEU A 116 -8.66 -5.99 2.16
CA LEU A 116 -8.44 -7.45 2.13
C LEU A 116 -9.38 -8.24 3.05
N ARG A 117 -10.08 -7.58 3.99
CA ARG A 117 -11.15 -8.21 4.78
C ARG A 117 -12.35 -8.59 3.92
N ILE A 118 -12.61 -7.86 2.83
CA ILE A 118 -13.73 -8.14 1.93
C ILE A 118 -13.39 -9.41 1.16
N SER A 119 -14.25 -10.42 1.25
CA SER A 119 -14.05 -11.70 0.57
C SER A 119 -13.91 -11.51 -0.94
N PRO A 120 -13.03 -12.25 -1.64
CA PRO A 120 -13.03 -12.30 -3.10
C PRO A 120 -14.39 -12.70 -3.70
N THR A 121 -15.23 -13.40 -2.94
CA THR A 121 -16.59 -13.79 -3.35
C THR A 121 -17.66 -12.84 -2.84
N ALA A 122 -17.29 -11.67 -2.29
CA ALA A 122 -18.24 -10.74 -1.72
C ALA A 122 -19.15 -10.13 -2.80
N THR A 123 -20.44 -10.06 -2.51
CA THR A 123 -21.43 -9.41 -3.38
C THR A 123 -21.63 -7.95 -2.99
N GLY A 124 -21.99 -7.10 -3.95
CA GLY A 124 -22.34 -5.69 -3.72
C GLY A 124 -21.17 -4.72 -3.85
N VAL A 125 -19.96 -5.19 -4.18
CA VAL A 125 -18.80 -4.34 -4.47
C VAL A 125 -18.84 -3.92 -5.94
N GLU A 126 -19.79 -3.06 -6.27
CA GLU A 126 -19.97 -2.53 -7.63
C GLU A 126 -19.22 -1.19 -7.78
N SER A 127 -19.05 -0.74 -9.03
CA SER A 127 -18.41 0.55 -9.31
C SER A 127 -19.04 1.73 -8.56
N SER A 128 -20.37 1.72 -8.41
CA SER A 128 -21.13 2.74 -7.69
C SER A 128 -20.78 2.74 -6.19
N TRP A 129 -20.61 1.56 -5.59
CA TRP A 129 -20.22 1.41 -4.20
C TRP A 129 -18.78 1.86 -3.96
N ILE A 130 -17.86 1.52 -4.87
CA ILE A 130 -16.46 2.00 -4.81
C ILE A 130 -16.44 3.54 -4.86
N ALA A 131 -17.21 4.13 -5.77
CA ALA A 131 -17.31 5.57 -5.91
C ALA A 131 -17.97 6.26 -4.70
N PHE A 132 -18.97 5.62 -4.10
CA PHE A 132 -19.62 6.12 -2.89
C PHE A 132 -18.65 6.18 -1.70
N ASN A 133 -17.71 5.24 -1.63
CA ASN A 133 -16.67 5.23 -0.60
C ASN A 133 -15.49 6.18 -0.89
N LYS A 134 -15.50 6.89 -2.03
CA LYS A 134 -14.45 7.86 -2.32
C LYS A 134 -14.52 9.03 -1.32
N PRO A 135 -13.43 9.34 -0.60
CA PRO A 135 -13.38 10.53 0.26
C PRO A 135 -13.38 11.82 -0.58
N SER A 136 -13.75 12.92 0.06
CA SER A 136 -13.64 14.27 -0.53
C SER A 136 -12.22 14.54 -0.99
N ASP A 137 -11.27 14.31 -0.08
CA ASP A 137 -9.83 14.44 -0.30
C ASP A 137 -9.18 13.07 -0.38
N LEU A 138 -8.27 12.89 -1.34
CA LEU A 138 -7.56 11.62 -1.48
C LEU A 138 -6.63 11.39 -0.30
N THR A 139 -6.79 10.24 0.35
CA THR A 139 -5.98 9.87 1.51
C THR A 139 -5.14 8.62 1.22
N PRO A 140 -3.98 8.45 1.89
CA PRO A 140 -3.21 7.21 1.85
C PRO A 140 -4.06 5.98 2.22
N GLU A 141 -4.89 6.12 3.25
CA GLU A 141 -5.81 5.08 3.73
C GLU A 141 -6.75 4.59 2.62
N HIS A 142 -7.43 5.52 1.93
CA HIS A 142 -8.30 5.15 0.82
C HIS A 142 -7.55 4.57 -0.37
N ALA A 143 -6.35 5.09 -0.65
CA ALA A 143 -5.49 4.55 -1.70
C ALA A 143 -5.12 3.08 -1.45
N GLY A 144 -4.78 2.74 -0.21
CA GLY A 144 -4.53 1.36 0.19
C GLY A 144 -5.78 0.49 0.11
N PHE A 145 -6.93 1.02 0.49
CA PHE A 145 -8.21 0.32 0.36
C PHE A 145 -8.51 -0.08 -1.09
N LEU A 146 -8.26 0.81 -2.06
CA LEU A 146 -8.39 0.50 -3.50
C LEU A 146 -7.46 -0.64 -3.95
N LEU A 147 -6.21 -0.67 -3.46
CA LEU A 147 -5.30 -1.79 -3.73
C LEU A 147 -5.86 -3.11 -3.16
N GLY A 148 -6.38 -3.09 -1.93
CA GLY A 148 -7.02 -4.25 -1.30
C GLY A 148 -8.19 -4.80 -2.13
N LEU A 149 -9.04 -3.91 -2.68
CA LEU A 149 -10.12 -4.28 -3.60
C LEU A 149 -9.58 -4.85 -4.93
N GLY A 150 -8.46 -4.34 -5.43
CA GLY A 150 -7.81 -4.87 -6.62
C GLY A 150 -7.26 -6.29 -6.43
N LEU A 151 -6.60 -6.53 -5.29
CA LEU A 151 -6.05 -7.85 -4.93
C LEU A 151 -7.12 -8.92 -4.74
N THR A 152 -8.33 -8.53 -4.33
CA THR A 152 -9.50 -9.42 -4.19
C THR A 152 -10.32 -9.54 -5.48
N GLY A 153 -9.93 -8.82 -6.54
CA GLY A 153 -10.55 -8.89 -7.87
C GLY A 153 -11.70 -7.92 -8.10
N HIS A 154 -12.18 -7.22 -7.07
CA HIS A 154 -13.34 -6.32 -7.14
C HIS A 154 -13.10 -5.08 -8.00
N LEU A 155 -11.84 -4.66 -8.15
CA LEU A 155 -11.51 -3.49 -8.97
C LEU A 155 -11.70 -3.70 -10.49
N LYS A 156 -11.97 -4.95 -10.95
CA LYS A 156 -12.39 -5.22 -12.34
C LYS A 156 -13.69 -4.49 -12.70
N GLU A 157 -14.58 -4.34 -11.73
CA GLU A 157 -15.90 -3.74 -11.91
C GLU A 157 -15.84 -2.20 -11.95
N MET A 158 -14.69 -1.60 -11.64
CA MET A 158 -14.55 -0.14 -11.60
C MET A 158 -14.60 0.46 -13.01
N LEU A 159 -15.57 1.35 -13.24
CA LEU A 159 -15.70 2.05 -14.52
C LEU A 159 -14.51 2.97 -14.76
N THR A 160 -14.09 3.05 -16.02
CA THR A 160 -12.96 3.87 -16.50
C THR A 160 -12.98 5.31 -16.00
N TRP A 161 -14.15 5.95 -15.96
CA TRP A 161 -14.26 7.35 -15.55
C TRP A 161 -13.97 7.55 -14.05
N HIS A 162 -14.33 6.59 -13.20
CA HIS A 162 -13.96 6.62 -11.78
C HIS A 162 -12.45 6.45 -11.61
N THR A 163 -11.84 5.59 -12.42
CA THR A 163 -10.37 5.45 -12.46
C THR A 163 -9.71 6.79 -12.76
N PHE A 164 -10.20 7.55 -13.75
CA PHE A 164 -9.70 8.89 -14.03
C PHE A 164 -9.90 9.85 -12.87
N ALA A 165 -11.05 9.82 -12.20
CA ALA A 165 -11.32 10.68 -11.05
C ALA A 165 -10.32 10.47 -9.88
N TYR A 166 -9.75 9.26 -9.74
CA TYR A 166 -8.69 8.99 -8.77
C TYR A 166 -7.29 9.44 -9.23
N LEU A 167 -7.02 9.43 -10.53
CA LEU A 167 -5.68 9.67 -11.07
C LEU A 167 -5.45 11.14 -11.49
N THR A 168 -6.51 11.88 -11.85
CA THR A 168 -6.42 13.30 -12.22
C THR A 168 -5.76 14.18 -11.15
N PRO A 169 -6.02 13.98 -9.83
CA PRO A 169 -5.39 14.81 -8.80
C PRO A 169 -3.90 14.53 -8.57
N LYS A 170 -3.32 13.50 -9.21
CA LYS A 170 -1.90 13.11 -9.08
C LYS A 170 -1.44 12.87 -7.63
N HIS A 171 -2.31 12.33 -6.79
CA HIS A 171 -1.89 11.86 -5.48
C HIS A 171 -1.12 10.54 -5.62
N ASP A 172 0.16 10.55 -5.25
CA ASP A 172 1.10 9.45 -5.50
C ASP A 172 0.62 8.09 -5.00
N LEU A 173 0.25 7.99 -3.71
CA LEU A 173 -0.20 6.73 -3.13
C LEU A 173 -1.50 6.23 -3.78
N THR A 174 -2.40 7.13 -4.16
CA THR A 174 -3.61 6.75 -4.92
C THR A 174 -3.25 6.19 -6.28
N SER A 175 -2.29 6.80 -6.98
CA SER A 175 -1.78 6.28 -8.25
C SER A 175 -1.19 4.88 -8.08
N ILE A 176 -0.33 4.68 -7.07
CA ILE A 176 0.24 3.37 -6.74
C ILE A 176 -0.86 2.34 -6.47
N GLY A 177 -1.81 2.66 -5.60
CA GLY A 177 -2.88 1.74 -5.20
C GLY A 177 -3.81 1.36 -6.35
N VAL A 178 -4.19 2.32 -7.19
CA VAL A 178 -5.05 2.09 -8.37
C VAL A 178 -4.33 1.30 -9.44
N LEU A 179 -3.08 1.65 -9.78
CA LEU A 179 -2.32 0.97 -10.83
C LEU A 179 -2.06 -0.49 -10.48
N LEU A 180 -1.57 -0.75 -9.27
CA LEU A 180 -1.33 -2.11 -8.79
C LEU A 180 -2.64 -2.88 -8.60
N GLY A 181 -3.68 -2.22 -8.08
CA GLY A 181 -4.98 -2.84 -7.87
C GLY A 181 -5.62 -3.30 -9.19
N LEU A 182 -5.64 -2.45 -10.21
CA LEU A 182 -6.23 -2.78 -11.51
C LEU A 182 -5.44 -3.85 -12.26
N ALA A 183 -4.10 -3.78 -12.18
CA ALA A 183 -3.23 -4.79 -12.76
C ALA A 183 -3.38 -6.16 -12.07
N SER A 184 -3.45 -6.17 -10.73
CA SER A 184 -3.67 -7.39 -9.94
C SER A 184 -5.02 -8.01 -10.25
N ALA A 185 -6.06 -7.19 -10.40
CA ALA A 185 -7.37 -7.68 -10.77
C ALA A 185 -7.33 -8.32 -12.17
N ASN A 186 -6.58 -7.75 -13.11
CA ASN A 186 -6.43 -8.24 -14.48
C ASN A 186 -5.22 -9.18 -14.69
N LEU A 187 -4.84 -9.95 -13.68
CA LEU A 187 -3.63 -10.79 -13.70
C LEU A 187 -3.54 -11.68 -14.95
N GLY A 188 -2.42 -11.56 -15.68
CA GLY A 188 -2.08 -12.41 -16.82
C GLY A 188 -2.98 -12.31 -18.06
N ASN A 189 -3.99 -11.43 -18.08
CA ASN A 189 -4.94 -11.35 -19.19
C ASN A 189 -4.53 -10.33 -20.27
N GLY A 190 -3.53 -9.49 -20.02
CA GLY A 190 -3.04 -8.50 -20.98
C GLY A 190 -4.08 -7.43 -21.39
N ASN A 191 -5.03 -7.08 -20.51
CA ASN A 191 -6.09 -6.11 -20.77
C ASN A 191 -5.56 -4.77 -21.30
N GLN A 192 -5.91 -4.46 -22.56
CA GLN A 192 -5.40 -3.29 -23.27
C GLN A 192 -5.83 -1.95 -22.65
N HIS A 193 -6.98 -1.91 -21.98
CA HIS A 193 -7.42 -0.70 -21.28
C HIS A 193 -6.51 -0.40 -20.08
N VAL A 194 -6.22 -1.43 -19.28
CA VAL A 194 -5.30 -1.32 -18.13
C VAL A 194 -3.88 -1.01 -18.61
N THR A 195 -3.42 -1.60 -19.72
CA THR A 195 -2.11 -1.27 -20.32
C THR A 195 -2.00 0.21 -20.68
N LYS A 196 -3.04 0.79 -21.30
CA LYS A 196 -3.06 2.22 -21.65
C LYS A 196 -3.02 3.09 -20.40
N LEU A 197 -3.73 2.69 -19.34
CA LEU A 197 -3.71 3.40 -18.06
C LEU A 197 -2.31 3.40 -17.43
N LEU A 198 -1.67 2.22 -17.38
CA LEU A 198 -0.29 2.07 -16.88
C LEU A 198 0.70 2.92 -17.70
N ALA A 199 0.51 3.02 -19.02
CA ALA A 199 1.39 3.79 -19.90
C ALA A 199 1.39 5.29 -19.60
N VAL A 200 0.28 5.87 -19.15
CA VAL A 200 0.22 7.31 -18.77
C VAL A 200 1.04 7.60 -17.51
N HIS A 201 1.34 6.58 -16.71
CA HIS A 201 2.10 6.70 -15.45
C HIS A 201 3.47 6.01 -15.50
N THR A 202 3.83 5.44 -16.65
CA THR A 202 5.09 4.73 -16.87
C THR A 202 5.71 5.22 -18.18
N PRO A 203 6.53 6.29 -18.16
CA PRO A 203 7.12 6.88 -19.36
C PRO A 203 7.81 5.88 -20.30
N ALA A 204 8.38 4.80 -19.75
CA ALA A 204 9.02 3.72 -20.49
C ALA A 204 8.09 2.99 -21.50
N LEU A 205 6.76 3.09 -21.33
CA LEU A 205 5.78 2.50 -22.24
C LEU A 205 5.40 3.43 -23.40
N LEU A 206 5.74 4.71 -23.32
CA LEU A 206 5.41 5.70 -24.33
C LEU A 206 6.33 5.56 -25.56
N PRO A 207 5.83 5.86 -26.78
CA PRO A 207 6.65 5.85 -27.99
C PRO A 207 7.86 6.79 -27.92
N THR A 208 7.72 7.88 -27.16
CA THR A 208 8.76 8.88 -26.90
C THR A 208 9.03 8.93 -25.40
N PRO A 209 10.00 8.15 -24.88
CA PRO A 209 10.26 8.04 -23.44
C PRO A 209 10.76 9.35 -22.79
N THR A 210 11.12 10.34 -23.59
CA THR A 210 11.67 11.63 -23.16
C THR A 210 10.61 12.67 -22.75
N VAL A 211 9.33 12.29 -22.73
CA VAL A 211 8.27 13.19 -22.26
C VAL A 211 8.33 13.25 -20.73
N ASP A 212 8.57 14.43 -20.19
CA ASP A 212 8.50 14.67 -18.75
C ASP A 212 7.03 14.69 -18.31
N LEU A 213 6.59 13.59 -17.69
CA LEU A 213 5.23 13.44 -17.17
C LEU A 213 5.07 13.97 -15.74
N ASN A 214 6.16 14.42 -15.10
CA ASN A 214 6.20 14.79 -13.68
C ASN A 214 5.53 13.70 -12.80
N VAL A 215 6.02 12.46 -12.90
CA VAL A 215 5.53 11.29 -12.16
C VAL A 215 6.66 10.77 -11.28
N SER A 216 6.38 10.58 -9.99
CA SER A 216 7.38 10.09 -9.05
C SER A 216 7.91 8.70 -9.41
N LEU A 217 9.17 8.44 -9.05
CA LEU A 217 9.84 7.19 -9.40
C LEU A 217 9.17 5.97 -8.77
N LEU A 218 8.54 6.13 -7.59
CA LEU A 218 7.72 5.09 -6.95
C LEU A 218 6.46 4.77 -7.75
N THR A 219 5.78 5.79 -8.27
CA THR A 219 4.59 5.58 -9.12
C THR A 219 4.98 4.87 -10.43
N GLN A 220 6.13 5.23 -11.02
CA GLN A 220 6.64 4.53 -12.20
C GLN A 220 7.03 3.07 -11.88
N ALA A 221 7.62 2.81 -10.71
CA ALA A 221 7.95 1.46 -10.26
C ALA A 221 6.68 0.61 -10.02
N ALA A 222 5.64 1.20 -9.45
CA ALA A 222 4.32 0.58 -9.32
C ALA A 222 3.70 0.29 -10.70
N GLY A 223 3.84 1.21 -11.65
CA GLY A 223 3.43 1.03 -13.04
C GLY A 223 4.12 -0.17 -13.71
N LEU A 224 5.44 -0.29 -13.59
CA LEU A 224 6.19 -1.44 -14.12
C LEU A 224 5.81 -2.75 -13.44
N SER A 225 5.66 -2.74 -12.11
CA SER A 225 5.15 -3.91 -11.37
C SER A 225 3.76 -4.31 -11.87
N GLY A 226 2.89 -3.34 -12.14
CA GLY A 226 1.59 -3.54 -12.75
C GLY A 226 1.66 -4.16 -14.14
N VAL A 227 2.61 -3.74 -14.98
CA VAL A 227 2.87 -4.39 -16.30
C VAL A 227 3.24 -5.86 -16.10
N GLY A 228 4.10 -6.16 -15.12
CA GLY A 228 4.48 -7.52 -14.74
C GLY A 228 3.29 -8.39 -14.38
N LEU A 229 2.40 -7.90 -13.51
CA LEU A 229 1.17 -8.59 -13.10
C LEU A 229 0.21 -8.79 -14.28
N LEU A 230 -0.05 -7.73 -15.05
CA LEU A 230 -1.00 -7.75 -16.16
C LEU A 230 -0.60 -8.74 -17.26
N TYR A 231 0.71 -8.88 -17.51
CA TYR A 231 1.29 -9.75 -18.53
C TYR A 231 1.97 -10.99 -17.95
N LEU A 232 1.64 -11.37 -16.71
CA LEU A 232 2.18 -12.55 -16.04
C LEU A 232 2.06 -13.80 -16.93
N GLY A 233 3.19 -14.41 -17.26
CA GLY A 233 3.24 -15.65 -18.05
C GLY A 233 2.78 -15.53 -19.51
N THR A 234 2.50 -14.32 -20.02
CA THR A 234 2.00 -14.15 -21.40
C THR A 234 3.11 -14.19 -22.45
N ARG A 235 4.39 -14.07 -22.05
CA ARG A 235 5.54 -13.95 -22.97
C ARG A 235 5.40 -12.78 -23.95
N ASN A 236 4.81 -11.66 -23.51
CA ASN A 236 4.64 -10.50 -24.38
C ASN A 236 6.01 -9.85 -24.65
N ARG A 237 6.53 -10.05 -25.88
CA ARG A 237 7.87 -9.58 -26.28
C ARG A 237 8.08 -8.08 -26.01
N ARG A 238 7.11 -7.24 -26.42
CA ARG A 238 7.24 -5.78 -26.27
C ARG A 238 7.34 -5.38 -24.81
N MET A 239 6.48 -5.92 -23.95
CA MET A 239 6.48 -5.57 -22.53
C MET A 239 7.73 -6.08 -21.83
N ALA A 240 8.17 -7.30 -22.16
CA ALA A 240 9.43 -7.84 -21.64
C ALA A 240 10.64 -6.97 -22.05
N GLU A 241 10.70 -6.53 -23.30
CA GLU A 241 11.77 -5.67 -23.81
C GLU A 241 11.78 -4.30 -23.11
N VAL A 242 10.60 -3.69 -22.89
CA VAL A 242 10.51 -2.46 -22.09
C VAL A 242 11.07 -2.68 -20.69
N CYS A 243 10.60 -3.69 -19.97
CA CYS A 243 11.07 -3.98 -18.61
C CYS A 243 12.58 -4.24 -18.57
N LEU A 244 13.12 -5.03 -19.51
CA LEU A 244 14.55 -5.33 -19.62
C LEU A 244 15.38 -4.06 -19.83
N ASN A 245 14.93 -3.15 -20.70
CA ASN A 245 15.60 -1.87 -20.91
C ASN A 245 15.57 -0.97 -19.67
N GLN A 246 14.52 -1.05 -18.85
CA GLN A 246 14.43 -0.26 -17.61
C GLN A 246 15.34 -0.77 -16.48
N ILE A 247 15.74 -2.05 -16.51
CA ILE A 247 16.72 -2.58 -15.54
C ILE A 247 18.06 -1.84 -15.66
N SER A 248 18.48 -1.55 -16.90
CA SER A 248 19.77 -0.91 -17.22
C SER A 248 19.63 0.58 -17.53
N ARG A 249 18.61 1.25 -16.97
CA ARG A 249 18.29 2.65 -17.26
C ARG A 249 19.45 3.60 -16.86
N HIS A 250 20.12 4.18 -17.85
CA HIS A 250 21.38 4.91 -17.67
C HIS A 250 21.27 6.23 -16.89
N ASP A 251 20.17 6.96 -17.04
CA ASP A 251 19.91 8.24 -16.34
C ASP A 251 19.71 8.07 -14.83
N LEU A 252 19.42 6.85 -14.37
CA LEU A 252 19.26 6.52 -12.95
C LEU A 252 20.51 5.91 -12.32
N VAL A 253 21.64 5.81 -13.03
CA VAL A 253 22.84 5.13 -12.49
C VAL A 253 23.52 5.96 -11.40
N GLN A 254 23.62 7.27 -11.59
CA GLN A 254 24.28 8.14 -10.61
C GLN A 254 23.27 8.56 -9.54
N PRO A 255 23.56 8.36 -8.24
CA PRO A 255 22.68 8.83 -7.18
C PRO A 255 22.52 10.35 -7.22
N ASP A 256 21.28 10.81 -7.17
CA ASP A 256 20.86 12.21 -7.09
C ASP A 256 19.64 12.30 -6.16
N LEU A 257 19.39 13.49 -5.60
CA LEU A 257 18.20 13.80 -4.80
C LEU A 257 16.90 13.50 -5.57
N SER A 258 16.93 13.61 -6.91
CA SER A 258 15.79 13.30 -7.76
C SER A 258 15.51 11.80 -7.98
N ASN A 259 16.43 10.90 -7.56
CA ASN A 259 16.35 9.46 -7.85
C ASN A 259 16.56 8.55 -6.63
N GLU A 260 16.20 9.02 -5.43
CA GLU A 260 16.29 8.29 -4.17
C GLU A 260 15.73 6.85 -4.24
N HIS A 261 14.70 6.61 -5.07
CA HIS A 261 14.04 5.31 -5.25
C HIS A 261 14.51 4.51 -6.48
N ARG A 262 15.69 4.79 -7.05
CA ARG A 262 16.24 4.09 -8.24
C ARG A 262 16.33 2.58 -8.06
N GLU A 263 16.70 2.12 -6.88
CA GLU A 263 16.88 0.69 -6.58
C GLU A 263 15.53 -0.04 -6.59
N ALA A 264 14.50 0.58 -6.01
CA ALA A 264 13.13 0.06 -6.05
C ALA A 264 12.60 -0.01 -7.48
N TYR A 265 12.90 1.00 -8.30
CA TYR A 265 12.54 1.03 -9.71
C TYR A 265 13.22 -0.09 -10.52
N THR A 266 14.54 -0.25 -10.39
CA THR A 266 15.30 -1.32 -11.06
C THR A 266 14.80 -2.69 -10.61
N TYR A 267 14.55 -2.87 -9.31
CA TYR A 267 14.00 -4.12 -8.78
C TYR A 267 12.60 -4.42 -9.35
N ALA A 268 11.70 -3.43 -9.37
CA ALA A 268 10.37 -3.57 -9.97
C ALA A 268 10.44 -3.92 -11.46
N SER A 269 11.37 -3.32 -12.21
CA SER A 269 11.63 -3.61 -13.63
C SER A 269 12.04 -5.06 -13.84
N ALA A 270 12.98 -5.54 -13.03
CA ALA A 270 13.48 -6.92 -13.08
C ALA A 270 12.41 -7.94 -12.70
N LEU A 271 11.66 -7.66 -11.63
CA LEU A 271 10.56 -8.50 -11.18
C LEU A 271 9.46 -8.58 -12.25
N ALA A 272 9.10 -7.45 -12.86
CA ALA A 272 8.11 -7.40 -13.93
C ALA A 272 8.54 -8.21 -15.15
N PHE A 273 9.81 -8.09 -15.58
CA PHE A 273 10.36 -8.93 -16.64
C PHE A 273 10.25 -10.43 -16.31
N GLY A 274 10.64 -10.81 -15.09
CA GLY A 274 10.54 -12.18 -14.60
C GLY A 274 9.10 -12.70 -14.59
N MET A 275 8.14 -11.88 -14.17
CA MET A 275 6.70 -12.19 -14.22
C MET A 275 6.22 -12.42 -15.66
N ILE A 276 6.58 -11.55 -16.60
CA ILE A 276 6.14 -11.68 -18.01
C ILE A 276 6.67 -12.97 -18.64
N MET A 277 7.92 -13.32 -18.32
CA MET A 277 8.63 -14.47 -18.86
C MET A 277 8.51 -15.73 -17.98
N LEU A 278 7.63 -15.71 -16.98
CA LEU A 278 7.50 -16.77 -15.98
C LEU A 278 7.29 -18.15 -16.62
N GLY A 279 8.15 -19.10 -16.25
CA GLY A 279 8.06 -20.50 -16.69
C GLY A 279 8.30 -20.73 -18.19
N LYS A 280 8.80 -19.75 -18.95
CA LYS A 280 9.03 -19.91 -20.40
C LYS A 280 10.38 -20.55 -20.75
N GLY A 281 11.40 -20.34 -19.92
CA GLY A 281 12.72 -20.94 -20.10
C GLY A 281 13.36 -20.66 -21.47
N THR A 282 14.45 -21.38 -21.75
CA THR A 282 15.01 -21.52 -23.09
C THR A 282 14.27 -22.64 -23.82
N THR A 283 13.75 -22.36 -25.00
CA THR A 283 13.38 -23.40 -25.97
C THR A 283 14.69 -23.95 -26.54
N ILE A 284 15.29 -24.92 -25.85
CA ILE A 284 16.32 -25.81 -26.38
C ILE A 284 15.61 -27.03 -26.96
#